data_AF-A0A1M6GBS7-F1
#
_entry.id   AF-A0A1M6GBS7-F1
#
_cell.length_a   1.000
_cell.length_b   1.000
_cell.length_c   1.000
_cell.angle_alpha   90.00
_cell.angle_beta   90.00
_cell.angle_gamma   90.00
#
_symmetry.space_group_name_H-M   'P 1'
#
loop_
_entity.id
_entity.type
_entity.pdbx_description
1 polymer ?
#
loop_
_entity_poly.entity_id
_entity_poly.type
_entity_poly.pdbx_seq_one_letter_code
_entity_poly.pdbx_strand_id
1 'polypeptide(L)'
;MLESDKNYCIKEIGDLKNFVTVAYVIIGDSYHEVTPTHIKNRCNINISKMSDSEIITLSIVAELLTIDSENAWFGFYNKNMRDLFPRLCSSSRFNRTRRNLHAVTEEIRKKISVLTEHVNQPYRIIDS
;
A
#
# COMPACT_ATOMS: atom_id res chain seq x y z
N MET A 1 26.95 -6.99 -9.89
CA MET A 1 26.17 -7.32 -11.10
C MET A 1 25.08 -8.27 -10.64
N LEU A 2 23.89 -7.74 -10.32
CA LEU A 2 22.72 -8.50 -9.93
C LEU A 2 21.60 -7.99 -10.83
N GLU A 3 21.19 -8.84 -11.77
CA GLU A 3 19.98 -8.67 -12.57
C GLU A 3 18.79 -8.66 -11.61
N SER A 4 18.24 -7.48 -11.33
CA SER A 4 16.89 -7.37 -10.81
C SER A 4 15.96 -7.63 -11.99
N ASP A 5 15.25 -8.75 -11.93
CA ASP A 5 14.28 -9.15 -12.95
C ASP A 5 13.28 -8.02 -13.20
N LYS A 6 13.40 -7.46 -14.41
CA LYS A 6 12.49 -6.52 -15.06
C LYS A 6 11.14 -7.20 -15.38
N ASN A 7 10.41 -7.68 -14.38
CA ASN A 7 9.08 -8.29 -14.61
C ASN A 7 7.90 -7.33 -14.41
N TYR A 8 8.15 -6.07 -14.08
CA TYR A 8 7.13 -5.02 -14.19
C TYR A 8 7.29 -4.28 -15.52
N CYS A 9 6.76 -4.85 -16.60
CA CYS A 9 6.62 -4.15 -17.88
C CYS A 9 5.54 -3.06 -17.74
N ILE A 10 5.88 -1.94 -17.11
CA ILE A 10 5.04 -0.74 -17.12
C ILE A 10 5.13 -0.13 -18.52
N LYS A 11 4.20 -0.52 -19.39
CA LYS A 11 4.18 -0.05 -20.79
C LYS A 11 3.60 1.36 -20.95
N GLU A 12 2.77 1.83 -20.00
CA GLU A 12 2.28 3.21 -19.87
C GLU A 12 1.45 3.36 -18.58
N ILE A 13 1.65 4.42 -17.77
CA ILE A 13 0.74 4.79 -16.66
C ILE A 13 -0.22 5.86 -17.20
N GLY A 14 -1.34 5.43 -17.77
CA GLY A 14 -2.30 6.34 -18.40
C GLY A 14 -3.44 6.85 -17.49
N ASP A 15 -3.69 6.21 -16.34
CA ASP A 15 -4.80 6.53 -15.43
C ASP A 15 -4.44 6.22 -13.96
N LEU A 16 -5.07 6.93 -13.02
CA LEU A 16 -4.96 6.72 -11.57
C LEU A 16 -5.25 5.25 -11.22
N LYS A 17 -6.24 4.63 -11.85
CA LYS A 17 -6.59 3.22 -11.58
C LYS A 17 -5.47 2.27 -11.97
N ASN A 18 -4.79 2.54 -13.08
CA ASN A 18 -3.63 1.75 -13.50
C ASN A 18 -2.49 1.90 -12.49
N PHE A 19 -2.22 3.12 -12.03
CA PHE A 19 -1.24 3.38 -10.98
C PHE A 19 -1.56 2.60 -9.69
N VAL A 20 -2.80 2.68 -9.21
CA VAL A 20 -3.25 1.99 -7.99
C VAL A 20 -3.16 0.47 -8.14
N THR A 21 -3.50 -0.05 -9.32
CA THR A 21 -3.43 -1.48 -9.60
C THR A 21 -1.99 -1.97 -9.59
N VAL A 22 -1.07 -1.25 -10.25
CA VAL A 22 0.36 -1.58 -10.23
C VAL A 22 0.92 -1.51 -8.81
N ALA A 23 0.57 -0.46 -8.06
CA ALA A 23 0.98 -0.32 -6.65
C ALA A 23 0.48 -1.50 -5.81
N TYR A 24 -0.79 -1.91 -5.99
CA TYR A 24 -1.36 -3.07 -5.30
C TYR A 24 -0.59 -4.36 -5.59
N VAL A 25 -0.21 -4.62 -6.84
CA VAL A 25 0.56 -5.82 -7.21
C VAL A 25 1.93 -5.82 -6.52
N ILE A 26 2.68 -4.73 -6.63
CA ILE A 26 4.02 -4.60 -6.02
C ILE A 26 3.95 -4.75 -4.49
N ILE A 27 2.94 -4.15 -3.86
CA ILE A 27 2.72 -4.22 -2.41
C ILE A 27 2.28 -5.63 -2.00
N GLY A 28 1.44 -6.29 -2.79
CA GLY A 28 1.00 -7.66 -2.55
C GLY A 28 2.18 -8.64 -2.49
N ASP A 29 3.05 -8.57 -3.50
CA ASP A 29 4.26 -9.41 -3.56
C ASP A 29 5.20 -9.11 -2.40
N SER A 30 5.42 -7.82 -2.12
CA SER A 30 6.23 -7.37 -0.99
C SER A 30 5.67 -7.84 0.35
N TYR A 31 4.36 -7.75 0.57
CA TYR A 31 3.69 -8.16 1.80
C TYR A 31 3.87 -9.66 2.06
N HIS A 32 3.76 -10.50 1.04
CA HIS A 32 3.96 -11.94 1.22
C HIS A 32 5.37 -12.30 1.66
N GLU A 33 6.38 -11.55 1.21
CA GLU A 33 7.77 -11.77 1.59
C GLU A 33 8.13 -11.20 2.97
N VAL A 34 7.68 -9.98 3.30
CA VAL A 34 8.09 -9.32 4.55
C VAL A 34 7.26 -9.73 5.76
N THR A 35 6.03 -10.20 5.55
CA THR A 35 5.08 -10.32 6.66
C THR A 35 5.31 -11.62 7.44
N PRO A 36 5.56 -11.53 8.77
CA PRO A 36 5.65 -12.69 9.64
C PRO A 36 4.33 -13.47 9.70
N THR A 37 4.43 -14.78 9.93
CA THR A 37 3.26 -15.68 10.05
C THR A 37 2.26 -15.25 11.13
N HIS A 38 2.72 -14.66 12.23
CA HIS A 38 1.84 -14.19 13.32
C HIS A 38 0.96 -13.00 12.90
N ILE A 39 1.39 -12.18 11.93
CA ILE A 39 0.57 -11.07 11.40
C ILE A 39 -0.39 -11.60 10.35
N LYS A 40 0.07 -12.49 9.46
CA LYS A 40 -0.77 -13.16 8.44
C LYS A 40 -1.95 -13.90 9.08
N ASN A 41 -1.70 -14.58 10.21
CA ASN A 41 -2.68 -15.39 10.93
C ASN A 41 -3.27 -14.66 12.15
N ARG A 42 -3.29 -13.33 12.17
CA ARG A 42 -3.82 -12.59 13.31
C ARG A 42 -5.31 -12.91 13.55
N CYS A 43 -5.75 -12.67 14.79
CA CYS A 43 -7.16 -12.81 15.14
C CYS A 43 -8.06 -11.96 14.23
N ASN A 44 -9.21 -12.55 13.86
CA ASN A 44 -10.24 -11.93 13.02
C ASN A 44 -9.85 -11.66 11.55
N ILE A 45 -8.76 -12.25 11.05
CA ILE A 45 -8.39 -12.10 9.63
C ILE A 45 -9.52 -12.56 8.70
N ASN A 46 -10.18 -13.69 9.01
CA ASN A 46 -11.28 -14.25 8.22
C ASN A 46 -12.58 -13.41 8.28
N ILE A 47 -12.70 -12.51 9.25
CA ILE A 47 -13.87 -11.64 9.44
C ILE A 47 -13.59 -10.25 8.83
N SER A 48 -12.35 -9.97 8.45
CA SER A 48 -11.96 -8.69 7.86
C SER A 48 -12.62 -8.51 6.50
N LYS A 49 -13.25 -7.34 6.29
CA LYS A 49 -13.85 -6.98 4.99
C LYS A 49 -12.81 -6.68 3.92
N MET A 50 -11.63 -6.25 4.35
CA MET A 50 -10.53 -5.80 3.51
C MET A 50 -9.24 -6.49 3.96
N SER A 51 -8.45 -6.92 3.00
CA SER A 51 -7.16 -7.57 3.21
C SER A 51 -6.08 -6.56 3.63
N ASP A 52 -4.99 -7.08 4.17
CA ASP A 52 -3.88 -6.25 4.62
C ASP A 52 -3.20 -5.52 3.47
N SER A 53 -2.96 -6.22 2.36
CA SER A 53 -2.35 -5.62 1.18
C SER A 53 -3.20 -4.50 0.60
N GLU A 54 -4.54 -4.62 0.62
CA GLU A 54 -5.44 -3.53 0.23
C GLU A 54 -5.32 -2.33 1.18
N ILE A 55 -5.31 -2.56 2.49
CA ILE A 55 -5.19 -1.49 3.49
C ILE A 55 -3.84 -0.76 3.36
N ILE A 56 -2.75 -1.51 3.18
CA ILE A 56 -1.41 -0.96 3.00
C ILE A 56 -1.33 -0.16 1.69
N THR A 57 -1.87 -0.70 0.60
CA THR A 57 -1.92 -0.01 -0.70
C THR A 57 -2.66 1.31 -0.59
N LEU A 58 -3.88 1.29 -0.04
CA LEU A 58 -4.68 2.50 0.15
C LEU A 58 -3.98 3.51 1.07
N SER A 59 -3.28 3.05 2.09
CA SER A 59 -2.52 3.93 2.99
C SER A 59 -1.36 4.62 2.27
N ILE A 60 -0.56 3.87 1.52
CA ILE A 60 0.57 4.42 0.76
C ILE A 60 0.07 5.36 -0.35
N VAL A 61 -1.00 5.00 -1.07
CA VAL A 61 -1.54 5.86 -2.12
C VAL A 61 -2.15 7.15 -1.55
N ALA A 62 -2.83 7.10 -0.40
CA ALA A 62 -3.34 8.31 0.26
C ALA A 62 -2.21 9.30 0.59
N GLU A 63 -1.10 8.78 1.10
CA GLU A 63 0.10 9.57 1.40
C GLU A 63 0.75 10.13 0.12
N LEU A 64 0.87 9.32 -0.94
CA LEU A 64 1.41 9.77 -2.23
C LEU A 64 0.55 10.86 -2.90
N LEU A 65 -0.75 10.84 -2.65
CA LEU A 65 -1.69 11.87 -3.10
C LEU A 65 -1.77 13.06 -2.14
N THR A 66 -0.98 13.08 -1.07
CA THR A 66 -0.95 14.15 -0.05
C THR A 66 -2.31 14.45 0.58
N ILE A 67 -3.17 13.42 0.71
CA ILE A 67 -4.50 13.57 1.31
C ILE A 67 -4.39 13.30 2.82
N ASP A 68 -4.40 14.36 3.61
CA ASP A 68 -4.27 14.35 5.07
C ASP A 68 -5.60 14.08 5.80
N SER A 69 -6.71 14.53 5.21
CA SER A 69 -8.04 14.41 5.80
C SER A 69 -8.68 13.05 5.54
N GLU A 70 -9.04 12.34 6.62
CA GLU A 70 -9.75 11.06 6.56
C GLU A 70 -11.04 11.18 5.72
N ASN A 71 -11.83 12.22 5.95
CA ASN A 71 -13.08 12.42 5.20
C ASN A 71 -12.81 12.69 3.71
N ALA A 72 -11.75 13.43 3.39
CA ALA A 72 -11.36 13.67 2.00
C ALA A 72 -10.90 12.36 1.34
N TRP A 73 -10.13 11.53 2.04
CA TRP A 73 -9.70 10.23 1.57
C TRP A 73 -10.86 9.29 1.28
N PHE A 74 -11.81 9.14 2.22
CA PHE A 74 -13.00 8.31 2.01
C PHE A 74 -13.89 8.84 0.88
N GLY A 75 -14.00 10.17 0.72
CA GLY A 75 -14.71 10.79 -0.40
C GLY A 75 -14.02 10.51 -1.74
N PHE A 76 -12.70 10.63 -1.80
CA PHE A 76 -11.88 10.34 -2.98
C PHE A 76 -11.96 8.87 -3.38
N TYR A 77 -11.82 7.97 -2.41
CA TYR A 77 -11.93 6.53 -2.60
C TYR A 77 -13.28 6.14 -3.21
N ASN A 78 -14.38 6.66 -2.65
CA ASN A 78 -15.72 6.33 -3.13
C ASN A 78 -15.97 6.75 -4.59
N LYS A 79 -15.27 7.79 -5.06
CA LYS A 79 -15.38 8.28 -6.44
C LYS A 79 -14.47 7.54 -7.41
N ASN A 80 -13.24 7.21 -6.98
CA ASN A 80 -12.17 6.81 -7.90
C ASN A 80 -11.71 5.35 -7.78
N MET A 81 -11.97 4.67 -6.65
CA MET A 81 -11.37 3.37 -6.34
C MET A 81 -12.36 2.30 -5.89
N ARG A 82 -13.66 2.61 -5.84
CA ARG A 82 -14.70 1.69 -5.38
C ARG A 82 -14.89 0.48 -6.31
N ASP A 83 -14.55 0.65 -7.58
CA ASP A 83 -14.51 -0.43 -8.58
C ASP A 83 -13.32 -1.38 -8.36
N LEU A 84 -12.15 -0.84 -8.00
CA LEU A 84 -10.95 -1.64 -7.70
C LEU A 84 -11.07 -2.38 -6.37
N PHE A 85 -11.59 -1.70 -5.35
CA PHE A 85 -11.76 -2.24 -4.01
C PHE A 85 -13.23 -2.12 -3.61
N PRO A 86 -14.09 -3.11 -3.88
CA PRO A 86 -15.53 -2.97 -3.61
C PRO A 86 -15.90 -3.05 -2.12
N ARG A 87 -15.02 -3.61 -1.28
CA ARG A 87 -15.30 -3.95 0.12
C ARG A 87 -14.59 -3.03 1.11
N LEU A 88 -14.83 -1.73 1.01
CA LEU A 88 -14.31 -0.77 1.97
C LEU A 88 -14.78 -1.08 3.40
N CYS A 89 -13.84 -1.15 4.34
CA CYS A 89 -14.17 -1.23 5.75
C CYS A 89 -14.51 0.15 6.33
N SER A 90 -15.17 0.20 7.48
CA SER A 90 -15.43 1.47 8.18
C SER A 90 -14.12 2.18 8.50
N SER A 91 -14.13 3.51 8.48
CA SER A 91 -12.93 4.33 8.67
C SER A 91 -12.17 4.05 9.97
N SER A 92 -12.89 3.82 11.07
CA SER A 92 -12.32 3.37 12.35
C SER A 92 -11.55 2.04 12.24
N ARG A 93 -12.12 1.04 11.54
CA ARG A 93 -11.44 -0.25 11.33
C ARG A 93 -10.25 -0.12 10.40
N PHE A 94 -10.39 0.65 9.32
CA PHE A 94 -9.29 0.95 8.40
C PHE A 94 -8.09 1.51 9.16
N ASN A 95 -8.31 2.57 9.94
CA ASN A 95 -7.27 3.22 10.72
C ASN A 95 -6.68 2.34 11.82
N ARG A 96 -7.50 1.51 12.48
CA ARG A 96 -7.01 0.55 13.48
C ARG A 96 -6.08 -0.48 12.84
N THR A 97 -6.48 -1.05 11.71
CA THR A 97 -5.67 -2.04 11.00
C THR A 97 -4.42 -1.41 10.41
N ARG A 98 -4.52 -0.20 9.82
CA ARG A 98 -3.37 0.59 9.34
C ARG A 98 -2.30 0.76 10.43
N ARG A 99 -2.70 1.15 11.64
CA ARG A 99 -1.78 1.27 12.78
C ARG A 99 -1.15 -0.06 13.18
N ASN A 100 -1.93 -1.14 13.20
CA ASN A 100 -1.42 -2.48 13.51
C ASN A 100 -0.43 -2.99 12.46
N LEU A 101 -0.61 -2.60 11.19
CA LEU A 101 0.26 -2.98 10.08
C LEU A 101 1.44 -2.02 9.88
N HIS A 102 1.58 -0.97 10.69
CA HIS A 102 2.59 0.07 10.49
C HIS A 102 4.01 -0.50 10.35
N ALA A 103 4.39 -1.47 11.18
CA ALA A 103 5.71 -2.11 11.10
C ALA A 103 5.91 -2.84 9.75
N VAL A 104 4.87 -3.52 9.26
CA VAL A 104 4.91 -4.20 7.95
C VAL A 104 4.98 -3.19 6.82
N THR A 105 4.20 -2.10 6.91
CA THR A 105 4.24 -1.00 5.94
C THR A 105 5.63 -0.39 5.84
N GLU A 106 6.33 -0.19 6.97
CA GLU A 106 7.71 0.30 6.97
C GLU A 106 8.69 -0.67 6.28
N GLU A 107 8.56 -1.97 6.51
CA GLU A 107 9.40 -2.97 5.82
C GLU A 107 9.11 -3.00 4.31
N ILE A 108 7.85 -2.89 3.91
CA ILE A 108 7.46 -2.75 2.50
C ILE A 108 8.06 -1.48 1.91
N ARG A 109 8.03 -0.34 2.63
CA ARG A 109 8.65 0.92 2.19
C ARG A 109 10.16 0.77 1.98
N LYS A 110 10.86 0.13 2.92
CA LYS A 110 12.30 -0.17 2.77
C LYS A 110 12.57 -1.00 1.52
N LYS A 111 11.78 -2.04 1.29
CA LYS A 111 11.93 -2.91 0.13
C LYS A 111 11.67 -2.18 -1.19
N ILE A 112 10.60 -1.38 -1.25
CA ILE A 112 10.31 -0.52 -2.41
C ILE A 112 11.47 0.47 -2.64
N SER A 113 12.01 1.08 -1.58
CA SER A 113 13.15 2.01 -1.69
C SER A 113 14.42 1.35 -2.24
N VAL A 114 14.63 0.06 -1.97
CA VAL A 114 15.74 -0.72 -2.56
C VAL A 114 15.46 -1.00 -4.03
N LEU A 115 14.23 -1.37 -4.39
CA LEU A 115 13.81 -1.64 -5.77
C LEU A 115 13.88 -0.41 -6.67
N THR A 116 13.63 0.78 -6.14
CA THR A 116 13.65 2.04 -6.91
C THR A 116 15.04 2.66 -7.03
N GLU A 117 16.11 1.97 -6.59
CA GLU A 117 17.50 2.49 -6.58
C GLU A 117 17.70 3.81 -5.81
N HIS A 118 16.72 4.24 -5.00
CA HIS A 118 16.83 5.45 -4.17
C HIS A 118 17.73 5.26 -2.93
N VAL A 119 18.49 4.16 -2.87
CA VAL A 119 19.49 3.87 -1.84
C VAL A 119 20.57 4.97 -1.76
N ASN A 120 20.75 5.78 -2.81
CA ASN A 120 21.75 6.85 -2.90
C ASN A 120 21.23 8.29 -2.68
N GLN A 121 19.99 8.50 -2.23
CA GLN A 121 19.53 9.84 -1.87
C GLN A 121 19.50 10.02 -0.35
N PRO A 122 20.53 10.64 0.26
CA PRO A 122 20.67 10.77 1.72
C PRO A 122 19.68 11.74 2.37
N TYR A 123 18.75 12.32 1.60
CA TYR A 123 17.72 13.23 2.10
C TYR A 123 16.33 12.64 1.83
N ARG A 124 15.73 12.11 2.90
CA ARG A 124 14.29 11.82 2.93
C ARG A 124 13.63 13.04 3.56
N ILE A 125 12.95 13.86 2.76
CA ILE A 125 12.09 14.91 3.31
C ILE A 125 10.93 14.20 3.97
N ILE A 126 10.92 14.18 5.30
CA ILE A 126 9.78 13.75 6.11
C ILE A 126 9.06 15.03 6.47
N ASP A 127 7.98 15.35 5.77
CA ASP A 127 7.06 16.37 6.27
C ASP A 127 6.37 15.82 7.52
N SER A 128 6.36 16.65 8.57
CA SER A 128 5.93 16.32 9.94
C SER A 128 4.41 16.27 10.09
#